data_AF-A0A1F6V2N5-F1
#
_entry.id   AF-A0A1F6V2N5-F1
#
_cell.length_a   1.000
_cell.length_b   1.000
_cell.length_c   1.000
_cell.angle_alpha   90.00
_cell.angle_beta   90.00
_cell.angle_gamma   90.00
#
_symmetry.space_group_name_H-M   'P 1'
#
loop_
_entity.id
_entity.type
_entity.pdbx_description
1 polymer ?
#
loop_
_entity_poly.entity_id
_entity_poly.type
_entity_poly.pdbx_seq_one_letter_code
_entity_poly.pdbx_strand_id
1 'polypeptide(L)'
;MESKEISLKQATEVIVANLSSIQQEKDKNHQILIELSELGTIVGEISFRLEQVSNRIKMLLAAASTHTPLAIPLEDLDLSERAYNTLKAAKINTLGEIVKLDRHELLKCRNLGKTTLAEIEEFVQSKGLQLGMKNI
;
A
#
# COMPACT_ATOMS: atom_id res chain seq x y z
N MET A 1 -52.91 31.80 -51.17
CA MET A 1 -52.73 31.87 -49.71
C MET A 1 -52.63 30.47 -49.13
N GLU A 2 -53.56 29.59 -49.47
CA GLU A 2 -53.64 28.18 -49.06
C GLU A 2 -52.35 27.34 -49.24
N SER A 3 -51.65 27.47 -50.37
CA SER A 3 -50.39 26.73 -50.61
C SER A 3 -49.25 27.12 -49.65
N LYS A 4 -49.13 28.40 -49.26
CA LYS A 4 -48.14 28.84 -48.27
C LYS A 4 -48.46 28.29 -46.87
N GLU A 5 -49.74 28.21 -46.54
CA GLU A 5 -50.24 27.70 -45.26
C GLU A 5 -49.95 26.20 -45.11
N ILE A 6 -50.15 25.42 -46.18
CA ILE A 6 -49.79 23.99 -46.24
C ILE A 6 -48.28 23.79 -46.03
N SER A 7 -47.43 24.56 -46.73
CA SER A 7 -45.97 24.45 -46.55
C SER A 7 -45.51 24.84 -45.15
N LEU A 8 -46.14 25.83 -44.51
CA LEU A 8 -45.86 26.21 -43.12
C LEU A 8 -46.23 25.10 -42.14
N LYS A 9 -47.37 24.44 -42.36
CA LYS A 9 -47.81 23.30 -41.54
C LYS A 9 -46.84 22.12 -41.65
N GLN A 10 -46.42 21.76 -42.87
CA GLN A 10 -45.42 20.72 -43.11
C GLN A 10 -44.07 21.05 -42.44
N ALA A 11 -43.60 22.29 -42.56
CA ALA A 11 -42.37 22.71 -41.90
C ALA A 11 -42.48 22.61 -40.37
N THR A 12 -43.65 22.96 -39.81
CA THR A 12 -43.92 22.85 -38.37
C THR A 12 -43.89 21.39 -37.89
N GLU A 13 -44.51 20.48 -38.64
CA GLU A 13 -44.51 19.04 -38.33
C GLU A 13 -43.09 18.46 -38.32
N VAL A 14 -42.25 18.84 -39.29
CA VAL A 14 -40.83 18.43 -39.33
C VAL A 14 -40.05 18.95 -38.11
N ILE A 15 -40.27 20.20 -37.72
CA ILE A 15 -39.63 20.78 -36.53
C ILE A 15 -40.03 20.04 -35.26
N VAL A 16 -41.32 19.73 -35.10
CA VAL A 16 -41.83 18.98 -33.94
C VAL A 16 -41.24 17.58 -33.87
N ALA A 17 -41.14 16.90 -35.02
CA ALA A 17 -40.50 15.59 -35.10
C ALA A 17 -39.02 15.65 -34.70
N ASN A 18 -38.26 16.64 -35.19
CA ASN A 18 -36.86 16.83 -34.84
C ASN A 18 -36.68 17.15 -33.35
N LEU A 19 -37.51 18.02 -32.78
CA LEU A 19 -37.48 18.34 -31.35
C LEU A 19 -37.76 17.09 -30.49
N SER A 20 -38.69 16.25 -30.91
CA SER A 20 -39.00 14.99 -30.22
C SER A 20 -37.81 14.02 -30.25
N SER A 21 -37.13 13.89 -31.40
CA SER A 21 -35.92 13.08 -31.53
C SER A 21 -34.76 13.61 -30.67
N ILE A 22 -34.56 14.93 -30.63
CA ILE A 22 -33.54 15.56 -29.78
C ILE A 22 -33.84 15.30 -28.30
N GLN A 23 -35.09 15.40 -27.89
CA GLN A 23 -35.49 15.13 -26.51
C GLN A 23 -35.22 13.67 -26.13
N GLN A 24 -35.57 12.72 -27.01
CA GLN A 24 -35.29 11.31 -26.79
C GLN A 24 -33.78 11.03 -26.63
N GLU A 25 -32.95 11.66 -27.46
CA GLU A 25 -31.49 11.48 -27.38
C GLU A 25 -30.91 12.11 -26.10
N LYS A 26 -31.46 13.26 -25.67
CA LYS A 26 -31.11 13.89 -24.40
C LYS A 26 -31.42 12.97 -23.21
N ASP A 27 -32.57 12.30 -23.24
CA ASP A 27 -32.98 11.39 -22.16
C ASP A 27 -32.08 10.15 -22.10
N LYS A 28 -31.70 9.58 -23.26
CA LYS A 28 -30.68 8.51 -23.32
C LYS A 28 -29.34 8.96 -22.73
N ASN A 29 -28.87 10.15 -23.10
CA ASN A 29 -27.61 10.69 -22.58
C ASN A 29 -27.67 10.89 -21.06
N HIS A 30 -28.80 11.32 -20.53
CA HIS A 30 -28.99 11.44 -19.09
C HIS A 30 -28.93 10.08 -18.39
N GLN A 31 -29.56 9.05 -18.98
CA GLN A 31 -29.49 7.68 -18.48
C GLN A 31 -28.05 7.14 -18.48
N ILE A 32 -27.29 7.39 -19.55
CA ILE A 32 -25.87 6.99 -19.64
C ILE A 32 -25.03 7.65 -18.54
N LEU A 33 -25.27 8.93 -18.24
CA LEU A 33 -24.54 9.64 -17.17
C LEU A 33 -24.78 9.03 -15.79
N ILE A 34 -26.01 8.56 -15.52
CA ILE A 34 -26.35 7.87 -14.27
C ILE A 34 -25.57 6.55 -14.19
N GLU A 35 -25.62 5.74 -15.24
CA GLU A 35 -24.91 4.45 -15.30
C GLU A 35 -23.39 4.62 -15.12
N LEU A 36 -22.80 5.65 -15.73
CA LEU A 36 -21.38 5.98 -15.55
C LEU A 36 -21.03 6.35 -14.10
N SER A 37 -21.93 7.04 -13.40
CA SER A 37 -21.76 7.36 -11.97
C SER A 37 -21.79 6.11 -11.08
N GLU A 38 -22.69 5.17 -11.38
CA GLU A 38 -22.78 3.89 -10.66
C GLU A 38 -21.53 3.05 -10.86
N LEU A 39 -21.04 2.95 -12.11
CA LEU A 39 -19.79 2.29 -12.43
C LEU A 39 -18.59 2.92 -11.70
N GLY A 40 -18.53 4.26 -11.63
CA GLY A 40 -17.49 4.96 -10.87
C GLY A 40 -17.47 4.57 -9.39
N THR A 41 -18.64 4.39 -8.78
CA THR A 41 -18.76 3.93 -7.39
C THR A 41 -18.21 2.52 -7.21
N ILE A 42 -18.57 1.60 -8.11
CA ILE A 42 -18.10 0.21 -8.10
C ILE A 42 -16.58 0.14 -8.26
N VAL A 43 -16.02 0.92 -9.20
CA VAL A 43 -14.57 1.00 -9.42
C VAL A 43 -13.86 1.49 -8.15
N GLY A 44 -14.41 2.49 -7.46
CA GLY A 44 -13.89 2.96 -6.18
C GLY A 44 -13.85 1.87 -5.12
N GLU A 45 -14.94 1.10 -4.98
CA GLU A 45 -15.02 0.01 -4.01
C GLU A 45 -14.05 -1.14 -4.31
N ILE A 46 -13.94 -1.55 -5.58
CA ILE A 46 -12.98 -2.57 -6.00
C ILE A 46 -11.55 -2.11 -5.72
N SER A 47 -11.22 -0.85 -6.03
CA SER A 47 -9.90 -0.27 -5.78
C SER A 47 -9.55 -0.31 -4.29
N PHE A 48 -10.49 0.07 -3.43
CA PHE A 48 -10.31 0.00 -1.98
C PHE A 48 -10.08 -1.45 -1.51
N ARG A 49 -10.87 -2.42 -2.00
CA ARG A 49 -10.71 -3.83 -1.64
C ARG A 49 -9.37 -4.41 -2.09
N LEU A 50 -8.88 -4.03 -3.27
CA LEU A 50 -7.57 -4.44 -3.77
C LEU A 50 -6.44 -3.93 -2.88
N GLU A 51 -6.53 -2.68 -2.42
CA GLU A 51 -5.56 -2.11 -1.49
C GLU A 51 -5.54 -2.87 -0.14
N GLN A 52 -6.71 -3.22 0.39
CA GLN A 52 -6.81 -4.03 1.61
C GLN A 52 -6.17 -5.42 1.45
N VAL A 53 -6.40 -6.09 0.32
CA VAL A 53 -5.79 -7.41 0.03
C VAL A 53 -4.27 -7.28 -0.12
N SER A 54 -3.79 -6.26 -0.85
CA SER A 54 -2.36 -5.97 -0.99
C SER A 54 -1.69 -5.82 0.36
N ASN A 55 -2.29 -5.06 1.29
CA ASN A 55 -1.76 -4.86 2.62
C ASN A 55 -1.77 -6.14 3.47
N ARG A 56 -2.80 -6.99 3.34
CA ARG A 56 -2.81 -8.32 3.98
C ARG A 56 -1.69 -9.23 3.46
N ILE A 57 -1.45 -9.24 2.15
CA ILE A 57 -0.37 -10.03 1.55
C ILE A 57 0.99 -9.57 2.09
N LYS A 58 1.25 -8.25 2.13
CA LYS A 58 2.48 -7.70 2.71
C LYS A 58 2.69 -8.17 4.15
N MET A 59 1.63 -8.16 4.98
CA MET A 59 1.71 -8.65 6.36
C MET A 59 2.01 -10.15 6.44
N LEU A 60 1.34 -10.98 5.62
CA LEU A 60 1.56 -12.43 5.60
C LEU A 60 2.98 -12.80 5.14
N LEU A 61 3.51 -12.09 4.14
CA LEU A 61 4.89 -12.28 3.69
C LEU A 61 5.90 -11.88 4.77
N ALA A 62 5.66 -10.78 5.48
CA ALA A 62 6.50 -10.40 6.63
C ALA A 62 6.48 -11.48 7.73
N ALA A 63 5.32 -12.09 8.00
CA ALA A 63 5.21 -13.18 8.97
C ALA A 63 5.92 -14.47 8.51
N ALA A 64 5.87 -14.80 7.21
CA ALA A 64 6.48 -16.01 6.66
C ALA A 64 8.02 -15.97 6.59
N SER A 65 8.63 -14.78 6.50
CA SER A 65 10.10 -14.60 6.50
C SER A 65 10.77 -14.84 7.87
N THR A 66 10.02 -15.20 8.91
CA THR A 66 10.54 -15.39 10.28
C THR A 66 11.25 -16.73 10.53
N HIS A 67 11.77 -17.40 9.49
CA HIS A 67 12.58 -18.61 9.64
C HIS A 67 14.09 -18.35 9.66
N THR A 68 14.53 -17.11 9.94
CA THR A 68 15.93 -16.86 10.27
C THR A 68 16.23 -17.48 11.64
N PRO A 69 17.12 -18.50 11.74
CA PRO A 69 17.41 -19.13 13.01
C PRO A 69 18.04 -18.11 13.97
N LEU A 70 17.40 -17.89 15.11
CA LEU A 70 17.84 -16.89 16.08
C LEU A 70 19.07 -17.35 16.89
N ALA A 71 19.40 -18.63 16.82
CA ALA A 71 20.55 -19.23 17.51
C ALA A 71 21.88 -19.03 16.77
N ILE A 72 21.95 -18.18 15.73
CA ILE A 72 23.20 -17.89 15.04
C ILE A 72 24.16 -17.17 16.01
N PRO A 73 25.38 -17.69 16.23
CA PRO A 73 26.42 -17.05 17.04
C PRO A 73 26.83 -15.68 16.49
N LEU A 74 27.20 -14.76 17.37
CA LEU A 74 27.65 -13.41 17.01
C LEU A 74 28.86 -13.45 16.05
N GLU A 75 29.71 -14.45 16.18
CA GLU A 75 30.90 -14.69 15.35
C GLU A 75 30.55 -15.00 13.89
N ASP A 76 29.35 -15.55 13.65
CA ASP A 76 28.83 -15.88 12.31
C ASP A 76 27.98 -14.73 11.73
N LEU A 77 27.76 -13.66 12.50
CA LEU A 77 27.11 -12.44 12.02
C LEU A 77 28.20 -11.56 11.41
N ASP A 78 28.13 -11.36 10.08
CA ASP A 78 29.04 -10.53 9.28
C ASP A 78 28.86 -9.02 9.60
N LEU A 79 29.15 -8.66 10.84
CA LEU A 79 29.09 -7.32 11.41
C LEU A 79 30.49 -6.72 11.47
N SER A 80 30.59 -5.40 11.49
CA SER A 80 31.87 -4.74 11.70
C SER A 80 32.50 -5.16 13.04
N GLU A 81 33.82 -5.15 13.12
CA GLU A 81 34.54 -5.41 14.38
C GLU A 81 34.06 -4.50 15.53
N ARG A 82 33.58 -3.29 15.23
CA ARG A 82 33.03 -2.37 16.23
C ARG A 82 31.69 -2.86 16.77
N ALA A 83 30.77 -3.24 15.89
CA ALA A 83 29.49 -3.81 16.29
C ALA A 83 29.69 -5.10 17.09
N TYR A 84 30.52 -6.01 16.56
CA TYR A 84 30.89 -7.27 17.23
C TYR A 84 31.43 -7.03 18.65
N ASN A 85 32.47 -6.21 18.80
CA ASN A 85 33.09 -5.99 20.11
C ASN A 85 32.16 -5.30 21.11
N THR A 86 31.30 -4.40 20.63
CA THR A 86 30.32 -3.70 21.48
C THR A 86 29.25 -4.67 21.99
N LEU A 87 28.71 -5.51 21.11
CA LEU A 87 27.72 -6.53 21.46
C LEU A 87 28.34 -7.59 22.39
N LYS A 88 29.55 -8.07 22.09
CA LYS A 88 30.26 -9.03 22.93
C LYS A 88 30.53 -8.48 24.33
N ALA A 89 30.95 -7.21 24.45
CA ALA A 89 31.15 -6.55 25.74
C ALA A 89 29.84 -6.39 26.55
N ALA A 90 28.71 -6.26 25.86
CA ALA A 90 27.37 -6.26 26.45
C ALA A 90 26.85 -7.67 26.78
N LYS A 91 27.67 -8.71 26.60
CA LYS A 91 27.32 -10.14 26.78
C LYS A 91 26.21 -10.63 25.86
N ILE A 92 26.08 -10.01 24.68
CA ILE A 92 25.20 -10.46 23.60
C ILE A 92 26.04 -11.37 22.71
N ASN A 93 25.59 -12.60 22.51
CA ASN A 93 26.32 -13.66 21.82
C ASN A 93 25.55 -14.29 20.65
N THR A 94 24.27 -13.95 20.47
CA THR A 94 23.44 -14.52 19.40
C THR A 94 22.56 -13.49 18.72
N LEU A 95 22.13 -13.78 17.49
CA LEU A 95 21.16 -12.95 16.76
C LEU A 95 19.87 -12.75 17.56
N GLY A 96 19.37 -13.81 18.22
CA GLY A 96 18.18 -13.77 19.05
C GLY A 96 18.26 -12.79 20.21
N GLU A 97 19.43 -12.65 20.82
CA GLU A 97 19.65 -11.67 21.90
C GLU A 97 19.71 -10.24 21.36
N ILE A 98 20.26 -10.02 20.17
CA ILE A 98 20.27 -8.70 19.52
C ILE A 98 18.84 -8.22 19.25
N VAL A 99 18.00 -9.06 18.62
CA VAL A 99 16.64 -8.66 18.21
C VAL A 99 15.68 -8.46 19.38
N LYS A 100 15.98 -9.01 20.56
CA LYS A 100 15.20 -8.79 21.79
C LYS A 100 15.36 -7.38 22.35
N LEU A 101 16.47 -6.72 22.03
CA LEU A 101 16.75 -5.36 22.47
C LEU A 101 16.12 -4.35 21.51
N ASP A 102 15.57 -3.27 22.07
CA ASP A 102 15.15 -2.11 21.29
C ASP A 102 16.32 -1.12 21.08
N ARG A 103 16.09 -0.10 20.22
CA ARG A 103 17.09 0.93 19.91
C ARG A 103 17.65 1.61 21.16
N HIS A 104 16.79 1.88 22.13
CA HIS A 104 17.19 2.59 23.36
C HIS A 104 18.03 1.68 24.26
N GLU A 105 17.71 0.39 24.33
CA GLU A 105 18.47 -0.61 25.05
C GLU A 105 19.85 -0.82 24.42
N LEU A 106 19.96 -0.90 23.09
CA LEU A 106 21.25 -0.98 22.39
C LEU A 106 22.11 0.27 22.62
N LEU A 107 21.53 1.47 22.58
CA LEU A 107 22.28 2.71 22.85
C LEU A 107 22.80 2.84 24.29
N LYS A 108 22.32 2.02 25.23
CA LYS A 108 22.90 1.93 26.58
C LYS A 108 24.17 1.06 26.62
N CYS A 109 24.44 0.28 25.57
CA CYS A 109 25.67 -0.51 25.48
C CYS A 109 26.88 0.43 25.40
N ARG A 110 27.88 0.18 26.25
CA ARG A 110 29.08 0.99 26.32
C ARG A 110 29.77 1.03 24.95
N ASN A 111 30.04 2.23 24.45
CA ASN A 111 30.67 2.50 23.14
C ASN A 111 29.80 2.18 21.90
N LEU A 112 28.49 1.96 22.05
CA LEU A 112 27.58 1.85 20.90
C LEU A 112 27.17 3.24 20.39
N GLY A 113 27.69 3.63 19.22
CA GLY A 113 27.36 4.89 18.56
C GLY A 113 26.18 4.79 17.58
N LYS A 114 25.64 5.92 17.15
CA LYS A 114 24.53 5.99 16.16
C LYS A 114 24.84 5.26 14.85
N THR A 115 26.09 5.32 14.39
CA THR A 115 26.53 4.62 13.16
C THR A 115 26.48 3.11 13.34
N THR A 116 27.01 2.59 14.44
CA THR A 116 26.98 1.16 14.77
C THR A 116 25.55 0.67 15.02
N LEU A 117 24.69 1.50 15.62
CA LEU A 117 23.26 1.20 15.73
C LEU A 117 22.61 1.04 14.36
N ALA A 118 22.83 1.99 13.45
CA ALA A 118 22.26 1.95 12.11
C ALA A 118 22.71 0.70 11.33
N GLU A 119 23.99 0.34 11.47
CA GLU A 119 24.54 -0.89 10.89
C GLU A 119 23.84 -2.15 11.43
N ILE A 120 23.67 -2.25 12.76
CA ILE A 120 22.97 -3.38 13.38
C ILE A 120 21.51 -3.45 12.91
N GLU A 121 20.84 -2.30 12.81
CA GLU A 121 19.46 -2.21 12.31
C GLU A 121 19.34 -2.67 10.86
N GLU A 122 20.24 -2.21 9.99
CA GLU A 122 20.28 -2.61 8.59
C GLU A 122 20.54 -4.10 8.44
N PHE A 123 21.48 -4.65 9.23
CA PHE A 123 21.75 -6.08 9.27
C PHE A 123 20.50 -6.88 9.68
N VAL A 124 19.86 -6.50 10.80
CA VAL A 124 18.65 -7.15 11.31
C VAL A 124 17.53 -7.07 10.26
N GLN A 125 17.34 -5.92 9.62
CA GLN A 125 16.35 -5.72 8.57
C GLN A 125 16.64 -6.56 7.31
N SER A 126 17.92 -6.71 6.93
CA SER A 126 18.33 -7.56 5.80
C SER A 126 17.97 -9.04 6.01
N LYS A 127 17.89 -9.47 7.27
CA LYS A 127 17.47 -10.81 7.69
C LYS A 127 15.95 -10.94 7.87
N GLY A 128 15.18 -9.90 7.50
CA GLY A 128 13.73 -9.86 7.67
C GLY A 128 13.27 -9.76 9.13
N LEU A 129 14.17 -9.37 10.04
CA LEU A 129 13.91 -9.25 11.46
C LEU A 129 13.75 -7.77 11.86
N GLN A 130 13.32 -7.55 13.09
CA GLN A 130 13.21 -6.20 13.68
C GLN A 130 13.79 -6.21 15.10
N LEU A 131 14.21 -5.04 15.57
CA LEU A 131 14.61 -4.86 16.97
C LEU A 131 13.37 -4.77 17.89
N GLY A 132 13.53 -5.11 19.17
CA GLY A 132 12.47 -5.08 20.17
C GLY A 132 11.48 -6.25 20.10
N MET A 133 11.87 -7.39 19.53
CA MET A 133 11.08 -8.61 19.49
C MET A 133 11.07 -9.28 20.88
N LYS A 134 10.26 -8.77 21.81
CA LYS A 134 10.25 -9.19 23.24
C LYS A 134 9.55 -10.55 23.52
N ASN A 135 8.88 -11.15 22.52
CA ASN A 135 8.07 -12.38 22.67
C ASN A 135 8.47 -13.52 21.70
N ILE A 136 9.76 -13.65 21.38
CA ILE A 136 10.34 -14.75 20.59
C ILE A 136 11.25 -15.65 21.43
#